data_AF-A0A417AV31-F1
#
_entry.id   AF-A0A417AV31-F1
#
_cell.length_a   1.000
_cell.length_b   1.000
_cell.length_c   1.000
_cell.angle_alpha   90.00
_cell.angle_beta   90.00
_cell.angle_gamma   90.00
#
_symmetry.space_group_name_H-M   'P 1'
#
loop_
_entity.id
_entity.type
_entity.pdbx_description
1 polymer ?
#
loop_
_entity_poly.entity_id
_entity_poly.type
_entity_poly.pdbx_seq_one_letter_code
_entity_poly.pdbx_strand_id
1 'polypeptide(L)'
;MRKTWKMRAVALLLTAVCTVGASFAAYADDVPSGPASDMELIQRREQASGSQNEAGDAQTAAGSENHAGAAEGQQTTENQETGNNGQTASETQGTEQGDSQVPDGMVASGGRYIDPNAPMVALTFDDGPYAPVGNRIMDCAEQYGGRVTFYVVGNRVNSYKSEIQRMYANGHEIGNHTQDHKYLQKLGPQEIRQQVEACNQAVAAITGEAPKTVRLPGGGKNSTVLANISQPIVLWDVDTLDWKTRNAASSVQTVLNQVKDGSVVLMHELYNASGDAAVTIIPALVERGYQLVTVSELAQFRGGLAGGTVYYSFHK
;
A
#
# COMPACT_ATOMS: atom_id res chain seq x y z
N MET A 1 -10.70 -80.65 18.81
CA MET A 1 -11.84 -80.79 17.87
C MET A 1 -11.87 -79.58 16.94
N ARG A 2 -12.31 -79.75 15.69
CA ARG A 2 -12.40 -78.66 14.67
C ARG A 2 -13.74 -77.93 14.78
N LYS A 3 -13.77 -76.63 14.44
CA LYS A 3 -14.71 -76.08 13.44
C LYS A 3 -14.38 -74.63 13.05
N THR A 4 -13.96 -74.48 11.80
CA THR A 4 -13.86 -73.22 11.05
C THR A 4 -15.18 -72.90 10.34
N TRP A 5 -15.55 -71.63 10.22
CA TRP A 5 -16.49 -71.14 9.18
C TRP A 5 -16.09 -69.71 8.82
N LYS A 6 -15.41 -69.47 7.70
CA LYS A 6 -15.87 -69.41 6.29
C LYS A 6 -16.77 -68.21 5.98
N MET A 7 -16.25 -67.35 5.10
CA MET A 7 -16.89 -66.21 4.46
C MET A 7 -18.17 -66.59 3.70
N ARG A 8 -19.08 -65.62 3.56
CA ARG A 8 -19.79 -65.38 2.28
C ARG A 8 -19.90 -63.89 2.02
N ALA A 9 -19.42 -63.47 0.84
CA ALA A 9 -19.79 -62.19 0.25
C ALA A 9 -21.14 -62.35 -0.46
N VAL A 10 -21.95 -61.29 -0.45
CA VAL A 10 -22.98 -61.05 -1.47
C VAL A 10 -22.88 -59.59 -1.87
N ALA A 11 -22.46 -59.35 -3.10
CA ALA A 11 -22.68 -58.09 -3.78
C ALA A 11 -23.90 -58.25 -4.69
N LEU A 12 -24.77 -57.25 -4.74
CA LEU A 12 -25.50 -56.94 -5.97
C LEU A 12 -25.80 -55.44 -6.02
N LEU A 13 -25.60 -54.85 -7.21
CA LEU A 13 -25.88 -53.45 -7.48
C LEU A 13 -27.39 -53.20 -7.51
N LEU A 14 -27.78 -51.97 -7.17
CA LEU A 14 -28.79 -51.25 -7.94
C LEU A 14 -28.45 -49.76 -7.96
N THR A 15 -27.96 -49.32 -9.12
CA THR A 15 -27.62 -47.93 -9.43
C THR A 15 -28.87 -47.09 -9.62
N ALA A 16 -29.00 -46.01 -8.85
CA ALA A 16 -29.93 -44.91 -9.12
C ALA A 16 -29.12 -43.63 -9.33
N VAL A 17 -28.62 -43.44 -10.56
CA VAL A 17 -27.98 -42.18 -10.96
C VAL A 17 -29.09 -41.20 -11.37
N CYS A 18 -29.53 -40.36 -10.43
CA CYS A 18 -30.34 -39.20 -10.77
C CYS A 18 -29.44 -38.10 -11.32
N THR A 19 -29.26 -38.07 -12.64
CA THR A 19 -28.68 -36.92 -13.35
C THR A 19 -29.65 -35.75 -13.29
N VAL A 20 -29.51 -34.89 -12.27
CA VAL A 20 -30.05 -33.53 -12.36
C VAL A 20 -29.13 -32.74 -13.28
N GLY A 21 -29.55 -32.62 -14.54
CA GLY A 21 -28.87 -31.80 -15.54
C GLY A 21 -29.01 -30.32 -15.23
N ALA A 22 -28.18 -29.81 -14.32
CA ALA A 22 -27.93 -28.38 -14.21
C ALA A 22 -27.07 -27.97 -15.40
N SER A 23 -27.70 -27.46 -16.45
CA SER A 23 -27.00 -26.76 -17.53
C SER A 23 -26.37 -25.49 -16.96
N PHE A 24 -25.12 -25.59 -16.49
CA PHE A 24 -24.29 -24.43 -16.26
C PHE A 24 -24.02 -23.78 -17.63
N ALA A 25 -24.85 -22.79 -17.96
CA ALA A 25 -24.53 -21.85 -19.02
C ALA A 25 -23.16 -21.24 -18.69
N ALA A 26 -22.21 -21.40 -19.60
CA ALA A 26 -20.90 -20.80 -19.45
C ALA A 26 -21.05 -19.28 -19.52
N TYR A 27 -21.03 -18.62 -18.36
CA TYR A 27 -20.79 -17.19 -18.27
C TYR A 27 -19.29 -16.97 -18.52
N ALA A 28 -18.92 -17.02 -19.79
CA ALA A 28 -17.60 -16.67 -20.27
C ALA A 28 -17.47 -15.15 -20.41
N ASP A 29 -17.58 -14.46 -19.28
CA ASP A 29 -17.01 -13.12 -19.13
C ASP A 29 -15.58 -13.29 -18.59
N ASP A 30 -14.65 -13.62 -19.49
CA ASP A 30 -13.20 -13.54 -19.22
C ASP A 30 -12.79 -12.06 -19.08
N VAL A 31 -13.27 -11.41 -18.02
CA VAL A 31 -12.62 -10.21 -17.49
C VAL A 31 -11.24 -10.69 -17.03
N PRO A 32 -10.13 -10.17 -17.60
CA PRO A 32 -8.80 -10.54 -17.14
C PRO A 32 -8.73 -10.22 -15.65
N SER A 33 -8.50 -11.22 -14.80
CA SER A 33 -8.51 -11.04 -13.35
C SER A 33 -7.08 -10.92 -12.83
N GLY A 34 -6.78 -9.79 -12.20
CA GLY A 34 -5.47 -9.49 -11.63
C GLY A 34 -5.37 -8.02 -11.19
N PRO A 35 -4.22 -7.58 -10.68
CA PRO A 35 -4.16 -6.25 -10.08
C PRO A 35 -4.41 -5.09 -11.07
N ALA A 36 -3.95 -5.23 -12.31
CA ALA A 36 -4.17 -4.24 -13.36
C ALA A 36 -5.66 -4.00 -13.69
N SER A 37 -6.48 -5.05 -13.74
CA SER A 37 -7.94 -4.92 -13.97
C SER A 37 -8.65 -4.34 -12.76
N ASP A 38 -8.21 -4.75 -11.56
CA ASP A 38 -8.88 -4.41 -10.32
C ASP A 38 -8.65 -2.93 -9.96
N MET A 39 -7.48 -2.37 -10.30
CA MET A 39 -7.26 -0.92 -10.28
C MET A 39 -8.24 -0.14 -11.16
N GLU A 40 -8.46 -0.59 -12.39
CA GLU A 40 -9.39 0.09 -13.31
C GLU A 40 -10.83 0.04 -12.77
N LEU A 41 -11.23 -1.07 -12.16
CA LEU A 41 -12.53 -1.22 -11.49
C LEU A 41 -12.66 -0.31 -10.27
N ILE A 42 -11.61 -0.17 -9.45
CA ILE A 42 -11.58 0.75 -8.30
C ILE A 42 -11.69 2.20 -8.78
N GLN A 43 -10.87 2.60 -9.75
CA GLN A 43 -10.86 3.96 -10.29
C GLN A 43 -12.21 4.34 -10.92
N ARG A 44 -12.86 3.42 -11.65
CA ARG A 44 -14.22 3.62 -12.20
C ARG A 44 -15.28 3.78 -11.10
N ARG A 45 -15.17 3.03 -9.98
CA ARG A 45 -16.08 3.18 -8.83
C ARG A 45 -15.90 4.52 -8.13
N GLU A 46 -14.67 4.99 -7.99
CA GLU A 46 -14.33 6.28 -7.38
C GLU A 46 -14.78 7.48 -8.22
N GLN A 47 -14.64 7.38 -9.55
CA GLN A 47 -15.22 8.36 -10.47
C GLN A 47 -16.76 8.38 -10.39
N ALA A 48 -17.40 7.22 -10.28
CA ALA A 48 -18.85 7.12 -10.13
C ALA A 48 -19.36 7.69 -8.80
N SER A 49 -18.69 7.43 -7.68
CA SER A 49 -19.07 8.00 -6.37
C SER A 49 -18.81 9.50 -6.28
N GLY A 50 -17.71 10.00 -6.88
CA GLY A 50 -17.46 11.42 -7.04
C GLY A 50 -18.56 12.13 -7.83
N SER A 51 -18.96 11.56 -8.98
CA SER A 51 -20.01 12.11 -9.83
C SER A 51 -21.41 12.10 -9.17
N GLN A 52 -21.70 11.12 -8.31
CA GLN A 52 -22.95 11.11 -7.53
C GLN A 52 -23.02 12.23 -6.48
N ASN A 53 -21.88 12.65 -5.93
CA ASN A 53 -21.85 13.78 -4.99
C ASN A 53 -22.03 15.13 -5.72
N GLU A 54 -21.50 15.30 -6.94
CA GLU A 54 -21.72 16.51 -7.75
C GLU A 54 -23.17 16.62 -8.28
N ALA A 55 -23.82 15.49 -8.56
CA ALA A 55 -25.23 15.48 -8.99
C ALA A 55 -26.23 15.81 -7.87
N GLY A 56 -25.82 15.73 -6.60
CA GLY A 56 -26.68 16.01 -5.44
C GLY A 56 -26.93 17.49 -5.15
N ASP A 57 -25.97 18.37 -5.51
CA ASP A 57 -26.02 19.80 -5.19
C ASP A 57 -26.75 20.65 -6.26
N ALA A 58 -27.05 20.06 -7.42
CA ALA A 58 -27.59 20.79 -8.58
C ALA A 58 -29.13 21.00 -8.57
N GLN A 59 -29.84 20.66 -7.48
CA GLN A 59 -31.32 20.57 -7.52
C GLN A 59 -32.09 21.09 -6.29
N THR A 60 -31.65 22.18 -5.65
CA THR A 60 -32.49 22.99 -4.73
C THR A 60 -32.30 24.51 -4.88
N ALA A 61 -32.60 25.09 -6.05
CA ALA A 61 -32.54 26.54 -6.27
C ALA A 61 -33.66 27.10 -7.18
N ALA A 62 -34.93 26.96 -6.78
CA ALA A 62 -36.05 27.75 -7.32
C ALA A 62 -37.28 27.70 -6.38
N GLY A 63 -37.78 28.86 -5.93
CA GLY A 63 -39.03 28.93 -5.14
C GLY A 63 -39.08 30.06 -4.10
N SER A 64 -39.27 31.30 -4.54
CA SER A 64 -39.60 32.44 -3.67
C SER A 64 -41.10 32.46 -3.34
N GLU A 65 -41.50 32.83 -2.11
CA GLU A 65 -42.22 34.09 -1.84
C GLU A 65 -42.75 34.28 -0.39
N ASN A 66 -42.62 35.53 0.10
CA ASN A 66 -43.47 36.27 1.06
C ASN A 66 -43.71 35.75 2.50
N HIS A 67 -43.26 36.51 3.52
CA HIS A 67 -44.12 37.53 4.16
C HIS A 67 -43.34 38.59 4.98
N ALA A 68 -44.02 39.67 5.37
CA ALA A 68 -43.45 40.93 5.85
C ALA A 68 -43.06 40.99 7.36
N GLY A 69 -42.19 41.95 7.71
CA GLY A 69 -41.90 42.41 9.07
C GLY A 69 -40.95 43.61 9.06
N ALA A 70 -41.32 44.74 9.67
CA ALA A 70 -40.63 46.03 9.51
C ALA A 70 -40.03 46.61 10.81
N ALA A 71 -38.89 47.31 10.68
CA ALA A 71 -38.33 48.40 11.52
C ALA A 71 -36.89 48.67 10.98
N GLU A 72 -36.50 49.87 10.52
CA GLU A 72 -36.13 51.07 11.32
C GLU A 72 -35.07 50.78 12.40
N GLY A 73 -33.87 51.40 12.42
CA GLY A 73 -33.25 52.36 11.51
C GLY A 73 -31.87 52.87 12.02
N GLN A 74 -31.20 53.74 11.22
CA GLN A 74 -29.94 54.49 11.49
C GLN A 74 -28.63 53.65 11.58
N GLN A 75 -27.51 53.95 10.88
CA GLN A 75 -26.66 55.16 10.82
C GLN A 75 -26.13 55.61 12.21
N THR A 76 -24.86 55.99 12.47
CA THR A 76 -23.54 55.90 11.79
C THR A 76 -22.50 55.55 12.90
N THR A 77 -21.16 55.57 12.80
CA THR A 77 -20.17 56.15 11.86
C THR A 77 -18.84 55.40 11.95
N GLU A 78 -17.90 55.67 11.04
CA GLU A 78 -16.48 55.35 11.16
C GLU A 78 -15.83 56.07 12.37
N ASN A 79 -14.73 55.52 12.88
CA ASN A 79 -13.46 56.27 12.87
C ASN A 79 -12.24 55.38 13.16
N GLN A 80 -11.15 55.67 12.45
CA GLN A 80 -9.80 55.24 12.80
C GLN A 80 -9.28 56.10 13.95
N GLU A 81 -8.41 55.54 14.81
CA GLU A 81 -7.31 56.35 15.35
C GLU A 81 -6.07 55.50 15.70
N THR A 82 -4.91 56.14 15.62
CA THR A 82 -3.55 55.57 15.72
C THR A 82 -3.04 55.51 17.16
N GLY A 83 -2.24 54.49 17.52
CA GLY A 83 -1.70 54.33 18.88
C GLY A 83 -0.39 53.54 18.98
N ASN A 84 0.71 54.27 18.97
CA ASN A 84 2.13 53.86 18.94
C ASN A 84 2.65 52.91 20.06
N ASN A 85 3.66 52.10 19.72
CA ASN A 85 4.76 51.53 20.54
C ASN A 85 4.51 50.72 21.84
N GLY A 86 5.09 49.51 21.88
CA GLY A 86 5.38 48.75 23.10
C GLY A 86 6.27 47.53 22.83
N GLN A 87 7.59 47.67 22.97
CA GLN A 87 8.51 46.52 22.97
C GLN A 87 8.41 45.75 24.28
N THR A 88 8.10 44.46 24.20
CA THR A 88 8.52 43.50 25.22
C THR A 88 8.95 42.21 24.53
N ALA A 89 10.23 41.84 24.65
CA ALA A 89 10.68 40.52 24.23
C ALA A 89 10.10 39.47 25.19
N SER A 90 9.40 38.47 24.66
CA SER A 90 9.06 37.27 25.42
C SER A 90 10.14 36.23 25.16
N GLU A 91 10.91 35.91 26.19
CA GLU A 91 11.92 34.86 26.16
C GLU A 91 11.24 33.50 25.97
N THR A 92 11.39 32.89 24.79
CA THR A 92 10.99 31.50 24.58
C THR A 92 11.93 30.61 25.38
N GLN A 93 11.45 30.08 26.50
CA GLN A 93 12.15 29.04 27.25
C GLN A 93 12.36 27.82 26.35
N GLY A 94 13.62 27.59 25.95
CA GLY A 94 13.99 26.38 25.23
C GLY A 94 13.87 25.19 26.16
N THR A 95 12.90 24.31 25.89
CA THR A 95 12.89 22.97 26.46
C THR A 95 14.00 22.17 25.80
N GLU A 96 15.14 22.04 26.48
CA GLU A 96 16.22 21.13 26.08
C GLU A 96 15.65 19.72 25.97
N GLN A 97 15.51 19.21 24.74
CA GLN A 97 15.18 17.81 24.53
C GLN A 97 16.39 16.99 24.98
N GLY A 98 16.19 16.21 26.05
CA GLY A 98 17.24 15.40 26.65
C GLY A 98 17.91 14.50 25.62
N ASP A 99 19.24 14.54 25.61
CA ASP A 99 20.12 13.74 24.76
C ASP A 99 19.79 12.25 24.93
N SER A 100 18.94 11.74 24.03
CA SER A 100 18.39 10.39 24.09
C SER A 100 19.42 9.44 23.52
N GLN A 101 20.39 9.09 24.38
CA GLN A 101 21.48 8.18 24.10
C GLN A 101 20.97 6.94 23.34
N VAL A 102 21.44 6.78 22.11
CA VAL A 102 21.10 5.64 21.25
C VAL A 102 21.47 4.36 22.00
N PRO A 103 20.54 3.40 22.19
CA PRO A 103 20.88 2.16 22.90
C PRO A 103 22.02 1.43 22.18
N ASP A 104 22.93 0.83 22.94
CA ASP A 104 24.16 0.25 22.37
C ASP A 104 23.86 -0.80 21.28
N GLY A 105 24.61 -0.74 20.18
CA GLY A 105 24.40 -1.55 18.97
C GLY A 105 23.21 -1.15 18.08
N MET A 106 22.31 -0.24 18.50
CA MET A 106 21.19 0.22 17.67
C MET A 106 21.60 1.33 16.68
N VAL A 107 20.87 1.43 15.58
CA VAL A 107 21.01 2.49 14.56
C VAL A 107 19.72 3.29 14.45
N ALA A 108 19.81 4.61 14.51
CA ALA A 108 18.67 5.51 14.33
C ALA A 108 18.27 5.58 12.84
N SER A 109 16.97 5.37 12.55
CA SER A 109 16.38 5.53 11.22
C SER A 109 14.89 5.81 11.34
N GLY A 110 14.32 6.67 10.49
CA GLY A 110 12.87 6.89 10.41
C GLY A 110 12.17 7.28 11.73
N GLY A 111 12.88 7.95 12.65
CA GLY A 111 12.35 8.32 13.98
C GLY A 111 12.33 7.18 15.01
N ARG A 112 13.01 6.06 14.75
CA ARG A 112 13.07 4.87 15.60
C ARG A 112 14.50 4.27 15.61
N TYR A 113 14.68 3.21 16.38
CA TYR A 113 15.93 2.46 16.49
C TYR A 113 15.80 1.07 15.87
N ILE A 114 16.88 0.61 15.21
CA ILE A 114 16.97 -0.69 14.53
C ILE A 114 18.22 -1.42 15.02
N ASP A 115 18.10 -2.67 15.44
CA ASP A 115 19.24 -3.57 15.72
C ASP A 115 19.69 -4.26 14.41
N PRO A 116 20.90 -4.02 13.88
CA PRO A 116 21.39 -4.68 12.67
C PRO A 116 21.48 -6.22 12.76
N ASN A 117 21.55 -6.75 13.98
CA ASN A 117 21.82 -8.16 14.28
C ASN A 117 20.53 -9.00 14.34
N ALA A 118 19.46 -8.46 14.93
CA ALA A 118 18.12 -9.05 14.92
C ALA A 118 17.58 -9.29 13.49
N PRO A 119 16.68 -10.28 13.30
CA PRO A 119 16.13 -10.59 11.99
C PRO A 119 15.25 -9.45 11.48
N MET A 120 15.28 -9.22 10.16
CA MET A 120 14.56 -8.14 9.50
C MET A 120 13.68 -8.66 8.38
N VAL A 121 12.58 -7.95 8.10
CA VAL A 121 11.67 -8.25 6.99
C VAL A 121 11.14 -6.95 6.40
N ALA A 122 11.12 -6.86 5.08
CA ALA A 122 10.43 -5.80 4.36
C ALA A 122 9.04 -6.29 3.93
N LEU A 123 7.99 -5.84 4.61
CA LEU A 123 6.63 -5.97 4.07
C LEU A 123 6.43 -4.88 3.03
N THR A 124 5.97 -5.28 1.84
CA THR A 124 5.85 -4.38 0.69
C THR A 124 4.50 -4.51 0.01
N PHE A 125 3.91 -3.38 -0.37
CA PHE A 125 2.54 -3.29 -0.86
C PHE A 125 2.49 -2.56 -2.20
N ASP A 126 2.00 -3.24 -3.23
CA ASP A 126 1.93 -2.72 -4.59
C ASP A 126 0.54 -2.11 -4.91
N ASP A 127 0.50 -1.36 -6.02
CA ASP A 127 -0.67 -0.83 -6.75
C ASP A 127 -1.50 0.31 -6.13
N GLY A 128 -1.23 0.71 -4.89
CA GLY A 128 -1.86 1.91 -4.34
C GLY A 128 -1.24 3.22 -4.87
N PRO A 129 -1.49 4.35 -4.19
CA PRO A 129 -2.22 4.50 -2.93
C PRO A 129 -3.70 4.06 -2.98
N TYR A 130 -4.22 3.55 -1.86
CA TYR A 130 -5.64 3.28 -1.63
C TYR A 130 -6.00 3.43 -0.14
N ALA A 131 -6.34 4.67 0.24
CA ALA A 131 -6.56 5.14 1.61
C ALA A 131 -7.32 4.21 2.58
N PRO A 132 -8.41 3.51 2.19
CA PRO A 132 -9.12 2.61 3.10
C PRO A 132 -8.30 1.42 3.59
N VAL A 133 -7.24 1.04 2.87
CA VAL A 133 -6.38 -0.12 3.18
C VAL A 133 -4.98 0.34 3.59
N GLY A 134 -4.36 1.26 2.84
CA GLY A 134 -3.02 1.78 3.13
C GLY A 134 -2.92 2.40 4.52
N ASN A 135 -3.91 3.20 4.94
CA ASN A 135 -3.96 3.73 6.31
C ASN A 135 -4.03 2.63 7.39
N ARG A 136 -4.81 1.56 7.19
CA ARG A 136 -4.90 0.45 8.17
C ARG A 136 -3.57 -0.30 8.31
N ILE A 137 -2.84 -0.44 7.20
CA ILE A 137 -1.49 -1.03 7.17
C ILE A 137 -0.50 -0.13 7.92
N MET A 138 -0.53 1.18 7.65
CA MET A 138 0.31 2.16 8.35
C MET A 138 0.01 2.19 9.86
N ASP A 139 -1.26 2.31 10.27
CA ASP A 139 -1.69 2.30 11.67
C ASP A 139 -1.11 1.10 12.44
N CYS A 140 -1.21 -0.10 11.85
CA CYS A 140 -0.71 -1.32 12.47
C CYS A 140 0.83 -1.38 12.48
N ALA A 141 1.50 -1.01 11.39
CA ALA A 141 2.96 -0.98 11.35
C ALA A 141 3.53 0.01 12.38
N GLU A 142 2.97 1.22 12.46
CA GLU A 142 3.32 2.26 13.43
C GLU A 142 3.10 1.79 14.87
N GLN A 143 1.95 1.16 15.17
CA GLN A 143 1.63 0.62 16.50
C GLN A 143 2.69 -0.37 17.02
N TYR A 144 3.29 -1.16 16.12
CA TYR A 144 4.32 -2.14 16.44
C TYR A 144 5.76 -1.64 16.15
N GLY A 145 5.96 -0.33 15.99
CA GLY A 145 7.29 0.28 15.78
C GLY A 145 7.95 -0.04 14.43
N GLY A 146 7.20 -0.65 13.51
CA GLY A 146 7.63 -1.05 12.19
C GLY A 146 7.48 0.05 11.14
N ARG A 147 8.14 -0.14 10.01
CA ARG A 147 7.88 0.58 8.75
C ARG A 147 7.72 -0.42 7.61
N VAL A 148 7.05 0.02 6.55
CA VAL A 148 6.74 -0.80 5.36
C VAL A 148 7.02 0.01 4.09
N THR A 149 7.05 -0.66 2.94
CA THR A 149 7.29 -0.01 1.64
C THR A 149 6.06 -0.08 0.74
N PHE A 150 5.61 1.06 0.22
CA PHE A 150 4.48 1.15 -0.71
C PHE A 150 5.01 1.43 -2.12
N TYR A 151 4.81 0.50 -3.05
CA TYR A 151 5.15 0.66 -4.47
C TYR A 151 3.94 1.27 -5.18
N VAL A 152 3.95 2.59 -5.33
CA VAL A 152 2.79 3.37 -5.78
C VAL A 152 2.74 3.57 -7.29
N VAL A 153 1.51 3.61 -7.82
CA VAL A 153 1.23 3.87 -9.25
C VAL A 153 0.99 5.36 -9.47
N GLY A 154 1.83 5.97 -10.32
CA GLY A 154 1.94 7.43 -10.43
C GLY A 154 0.66 8.17 -10.84
N ASN A 155 -0.24 7.52 -11.60
CA ASN A 155 -1.52 8.13 -11.98
C ASN A 155 -2.56 8.18 -10.83
N ARG A 156 -2.34 7.42 -9.73
CA ARG A 156 -3.15 7.47 -8.51
C ARG A 156 -2.69 8.56 -7.55
N VAL A 157 -1.37 8.79 -7.45
CA VAL A 157 -0.71 9.67 -6.47
C VAL A 157 -1.41 11.03 -6.24
N ASN A 158 -1.86 11.70 -7.30
CA ASN A 158 -2.54 13.00 -7.18
C ASN A 158 -3.95 12.96 -6.58
N SER A 159 -4.64 11.81 -6.58
CA SER A 159 -5.95 11.65 -5.94
C SER A 159 -5.84 11.34 -4.44
N TYR A 160 -4.67 10.91 -3.99
CA TYR A 160 -4.41 10.41 -2.63
C TYR A 160 -3.29 11.19 -1.93
N LYS A 161 -3.21 12.51 -2.17
CA LYS A 161 -2.09 13.35 -1.69
C LYS A 161 -1.88 13.28 -0.18
N SER A 162 -2.96 13.24 0.60
CA SER A 162 -2.90 13.13 2.06
C SER A 162 -2.30 11.80 2.55
N GLU A 163 -2.59 10.70 1.84
CA GLU A 163 -2.01 9.38 2.13
C GLU A 163 -0.52 9.34 1.76
N ILE A 164 -0.14 9.87 0.59
CA ILE A 164 1.26 9.99 0.17
C ILE A 164 2.06 10.87 1.15
N GLN A 165 1.48 11.98 1.60
CA GLN A 165 2.06 12.82 2.66
C GLN A 165 2.22 12.06 3.97
N ARG A 166 1.22 11.28 4.39
CA ARG A 166 1.30 10.44 5.59
C ARG A 166 2.39 9.37 5.49
N MET A 167 2.41 8.60 4.39
CA MET A 167 3.43 7.57 4.13
C MET A 167 4.83 8.15 4.35
N TYR A 168 5.11 9.28 3.70
CA TYR A 168 6.40 9.97 3.82
C TYR A 168 6.66 10.53 5.22
N ALA A 169 5.73 11.31 5.78
CA ALA A 169 5.91 11.98 7.08
C ALA A 169 6.07 11.00 8.26
N ASN A 170 5.40 9.85 8.19
CA ASN A 170 5.51 8.81 9.22
C ASN A 170 6.74 7.91 9.02
N GLY A 171 7.47 8.03 7.89
CA GLY A 171 8.71 7.29 7.63
C GLY A 171 8.51 5.92 6.98
N HIS A 172 7.40 5.70 6.27
CA HIS A 172 7.26 4.58 5.34
C HIS A 172 8.02 4.90 4.05
N GLU A 173 8.54 3.87 3.36
CA GLU A 173 9.20 4.08 2.07
C GLU A 173 8.16 4.11 0.95
N ILE A 174 8.29 5.09 0.05
CA ILE A 174 7.51 5.16 -1.19
C ILE A 174 8.42 4.73 -2.33
N GLY A 175 8.12 3.57 -2.90
CA GLY A 175 8.73 3.01 -4.10
C GLY A 175 7.91 3.33 -5.35
N ASN A 176 8.53 3.23 -6.53
CA ASN A 176 7.89 3.51 -7.82
C ASN A 176 7.34 2.23 -8.45
N HIS A 177 6.05 2.19 -8.77
CA HIS A 177 5.39 1.09 -9.49
C HIS A 177 4.88 1.47 -10.88
N THR A 178 5.64 2.35 -11.56
CA THR A 178 5.32 2.98 -12.85
C THR A 178 4.14 3.95 -12.81
N GLN A 179 3.94 4.68 -13.91
CA GLN A 179 2.88 5.68 -14.02
C GLN A 179 1.49 5.04 -14.18
N ASP A 180 1.37 4.01 -15.03
CA ASP A 180 0.09 3.41 -15.43
C ASP A 180 0.01 1.89 -15.19
N HIS A 181 0.91 1.32 -14.39
CA HIS A 181 1.02 -0.13 -14.16
C HIS A 181 1.08 -0.94 -15.48
N LYS A 182 1.83 -0.43 -16.47
CA LYS A 182 2.04 -1.10 -17.75
C LYS A 182 3.13 -2.16 -17.63
N TYR A 183 2.89 -3.33 -18.22
CA TYR A 183 3.91 -4.37 -18.41
C TYR A 183 5.06 -3.86 -19.27
N LEU A 184 6.14 -3.38 -18.64
CA LEU A 184 7.25 -2.66 -19.28
C LEU A 184 7.96 -3.48 -20.37
N GLN A 185 7.95 -4.80 -20.29
CA GLN A 185 8.50 -5.69 -21.32
C GLN A 185 7.74 -5.63 -22.66
N LYS A 186 6.58 -4.97 -22.71
CA LYS A 186 5.77 -4.72 -23.91
C LYS A 186 5.98 -3.31 -24.51
N LEU A 187 6.82 -2.48 -23.91
CA LEU A 187 6.98 -1.06 -24.25
C LEU A 187 8.33 -0.75 -24.92
N GLY A 188 8.40 0.39 -25.60
CA GLY A 188 9.64 0.93 -26.16
C GLY A 188 10.54 1.59 -25.11
N PRO A 189 11.86 1.75 -25.37
CA PRO A 189 12.82 2.36 -24.42
C PRO A 189 12.39 3.72 -23.86
N GLN A 190 11.79 4.58 -24.69
CA GLN A 190 11.33 5.91 -24.28
C GLN A 190 10.12 5.83 -23.34
N GLU A 191 9.16 4.96 -23.65
CA GLU A 191 7.95 4.76 -22.84
C GLU A 191 8.31 4.17 -21.48
N ILE A 192 9.27 3.24 -21.40
CA ILE A 192 9.77 2.69 -20.13
C ILE A 192 10.31 3.81 -19.24
N ARG A 193 11.16 4.69 -19.78
CA ARG A 193 11.69 5.84 -19.03
C ARG A 193 10.59 6.81 -18.62
N GLN A 194 9.62 7.10 -19.48
CA GLN A 194 8.47 7.95 -19.17
C GLN A 194 7.58 7.36 -18.07
N GLN A 195 7.34 6.04 -18.09
CA GLN A 195 6.56 5.35 -17.06
C GLN A 195 7.21 5.44 -15.68
N VAL A 196 8.54 5.34 -15.58
CA VAL A 196 9.24 5.50 -14.31
C VAL A 196 9.29 6.98 -13.91
N GLU A 197 9.70 7.87 -14.82
CA GLU A 197 9.95 9.27 -14.50
C GLU A 197 8.67 10.05 -14.15
N ALA A 198 7.53 9.80 -14.80
CA ALA A 198 6.27 10.45 -14.44
C ALA A 198 5.81 10.08 -13.01
N CYS A 199 6.02 8.82 -12.59
CA CYS A 199 5.74 8.41 -11.21
C CYS A 199 6.73 9.03 -10.21
N ASN A 200 8.03 9.11 -10.57
CA ASN A 200 9.02 9.84 -9.75
C ASN A 200 8.60 11.29 -9.51
N GLN A 201 8.20 12.00 -10.56
CA GLN A 201 7.76 13.40 -10.51
C GLN A 201 6.46 13.57 -9.70
N ALA A 202 5.48 12.66 -9.87
CA ALA A 202 4.22 12.72 -9.13
C ALA A 202 4.42 12.62 -7.62
N VAL A 203 5.30 11.70 -7.16
CA VAL A 203 5.64 11.56 -5.74
C VAL A 203 6.46 12.76 -5.24
N ALA A 204 7.52 13.13 -5.97
CA ALA A 204 8.41 14.24 -5.57
C ALA A 204 7.68 15.59 -5.48
N ALA A 205 6.64 15.82 -6.29
CA ALA A 205 5.79 17.00 -6.22
C ALA A 205 4.97 17.13 -4.91
N ILE A 206 4.87 16.06 -4.13
CA ILE A 206 4.13 16.02 -2.85
C ILE A 206 5.07 15.91 -1.65
N THR A 207 6.13 15.11 -1.76
CA THR A 207 7.05 14.79 -0.65
C THR A 207 8.35 15.61 -0.65
N GLY A 208 8.72 16.17 -1.80
CA GLY A 208 10.06 16.73 -2.06
C GLY A 208 11.13 15.69 -2.45
N GLU A 209 10.83 14.38 -2.34
CA GLU A 209 11.77 13.29 -2.67
C GLU A 209 11.19 12.34 -3.73
N ALA A 210 11.99 12.00 -4.74
CA ALA A 210 11.65 10.95 -5.68
C ALA A 210 11.88 9.55 -5.08
N PRO A 211 11.09 8.52 -5.44
CA PRO A 211 11.28 7.14 -5.00
C PRO A 211 12.69 6.61 -5.24
N LYS A 212 13.27 5.95 -4.23
CA LYS A 212 14.65 5.42 -4.30
C LYS A 212 14.73 4.08 -5.03
N THR A 213 13.62 3.33 -5.10
CA THR A 213 13.55 2.01 -5.73
C THR A 213 12.36 1.90 -6.70
N VAL A 214 12.49 1.02 -7.70
CA VAL A 214 11.42 0.69 -8.67
C VAL A 214 11.03 -0.77 -8.52
N ARG A 215 9.74 -1.07 -8.50
CA ARG A 215 9.22 -2.43 -8.69
C ARG A 215 8.51 -2.53 -10.03
N LEU A 216 8.78 -3.61 -10.77
CA LEU A 216 8.24 -3.80 -12.12
C LEU A 216 6.85 -4.45 -12.04
N PRO A 217 5.81 -3.90 -12.70
CA PRO A 217 4.50 -4.54 -12.83
C PRO A 217 4.58 -6.03 -13.21
N GLY A 218 4.05 -6.89 -12.35
CA GLY A 218 4.11 -8.36 -12.48
C GLY A 218 5.53 -8.96 -12.55
N GLY A 219 6.56 -8.26 -12.05
CA GLY A 219 7.96 -8.67 -12.10
C GLY A 219 8.57 -8.74 -13.52
N GLY A 220 7.85 -8.19 -14.51
CA GLY A 220 8.13 -8.31 -15.94
C GLY A 220 9.39 -7.55 -16.38
N LYS A 221 10.39 -8.29 -16.87
CA LYS A 221 11.69 -7.75 -17.31
C LYS A 221 12.22 -8.43 -18.57
N ASN A 222 12.93 -7.65 -19.38
CA ASN A 222 13.78 -8.10 -20.49
C ASN A 222 15.00 -7.16 -20.57
N SER A 223 15.91 -7.38 -21.52
CA SER A 223 17.09 -6.52 -21.70
C SER A 223 16.74 -5.06 -21.93
N THR A 224 15.66 -4.76 -22.66
CA THR A 224 15.17 -3.40 -22.89
C THR A 224 14.74 -2.71 -21.59
N VAL A 225 14.01 -3.40 -20.70
CA VAL A 225 13.61 -2.87 -19.39
C VAL A 225 14.84 -2.58 -18.53
N LEU A 226 15.75 -3.55 -18.39
CA LEU A 226 16.94 -3.40 -17.53
C LEU A 226 17.90 -2.32 -18.03
N ALA A 227 18.01 -2.11 -19.35
CA ALA A 227 18.83 -1.05 -19.93
C ALA A 227 18.22 0.36 -19.83
N ASN A 228 16.98 0.50 -19.34
CA ASN A 228 16.25 1.78 -19.31
C ASN A 228 15.75 2.20 -17.92
N ILE A 229 16.16 1.48 -16.86
CA ILE A 229 15.84 1.82 -15.46
C ILE A 229 17.17 1.93 -14.71
N SER A 230 17.51 3.14 -14.27
CA SER A 230 18.74 3.43 -13.52
C SER A 230 18.59 3.24 -12.00
N GLN A 231 17.37 3.31 -11.46
CA GLN A 231 17.09 3.02 -10.06
C GLN A 231 17.31 1.52 -9.75
N PRO A 232 17.63 1.15 -8.50
CA PRO A 232 17.57 -0.23 -8.02
C PRO A 232 16.18 -0.83 -8.27
N ILE A 233 16.15 -2.05 -8.81
CA ILE A 233 14.91 -2.77 -9.10
C ILE A 233 14.66 -3.79 -7.99
N VAL A 234 13.52 -3.69 -7.31
CA VAL A 234 13.21 -4.53 -6.15
C VAL A 234 11.97 -5.37 -6.44
N LEU A 235 12.16 -6.69 -6.45
CA LEU A 235 11.11 -7.70 -6.57
C LEU A 235 10.85 -8.30 -5.19
N TRP A 236 10.64 -9.62 -5.08
CA TRP A 236 10.25 -10.31 -3.85
C TRP A 236 10.73 -11.76 -3.85
N ASP A 237 10.97 -12.34 -2.68
CA ASP A 237 11.17 -13.79 -2.48
C ASP A 237 9.91 -14.49 -1.97
N VAL A 238 9.00 -13.77 -1.31
CA VAL A 238 7.72 -14.28 -0.79
C VAL A 238 6.55 -13.59 -1.50
N ASP A 239 5.82 -14.33 -2.34
CA ASP A 239 4.56 -13.88 -2.96
C ASP A 239 3.38 -14.42 -2.15
N THR A 240 2.55 -13.55 -1.60
CA THR A 240 1.37 -13.96 -0.82
C THR A 240 0.22 -14.52 -1.67
N LEU A 241 0.21 -14.23 -2.97
CA LEU A 241 -0.90 -14.48 -3.88
C LEU A 241 -2.23 -13.86 -3.40
N ASP A 242 -2.17 -12.77 -2.63
CA ASP A 242 -3.34 -12.03 -2.15
C ASP A 242 -4.18 -11.46 -3.31
N TRP A 243 -3.51 -11.04 -4.38
CA TRP A 243 -4.07 -10.65 -5.68
C TRP A 243 -4.91 -11.74 -6.36
N LYS A 244 -4.69 -13.00 -6.02
CA LYS A 244 -5.41 -14.15 -6.58
C LYS A 244 -6.41 -14.76 -5.60
N THR A 245 -6.01 -14.91 -4.35
CA THR A 245 -6.78 -15.64 -3.32
C THR A 245 -7.86 -14.78 -2.67
N ARG A 246 -7.66 -13.45 -2.62
CA ARG A 246 -8.57 -12.51 -1.94
C ARG A 246 -8.86 -12.90 -0.47
N ASN A 247 -7.94 -13.64 0.16
CA ASN A 247 -8.15 -14.29 1.44
C ASN A 247 -7.04 -13.93 2.44
N ALA A 248 -7.43 -13.31 3.55
CA ALA A 248 -6.49 -12.85 4.57
C ALA A 248 -5.71 -14.01 5.21
N ALA A 249 -6.40 -15.11 5.57
CA ALA A 249 -5.79 -16.27 6.22
C ALA A 249 -4.79 -16.98 5.30
N SER A 250 -5.06 -17.07 3.99
CA SER A 250 -4.08 -17.58 3.01
C SER A 250 -2.82 -16.73 2.96
N SER A 251 -2.96 -15.39 2.94
CA SER A 251 -1.83 -14.46 2.93
C SER A 251 -1.00 -14.56 4.22
N VAL A 252 -1.67 -14.58 5.38
CA VAL A 252 -1.06 -14.81 6.71
C VAL A 252 -0.27 -16.13 6.73
N GLN A 253 -0.90 -17.24 6.29
CA GLN A 253 -0.26 -18.55 6.25
C GLN A 253 0.97 -18.57 5.33
N THR A 254 0.90 -17.91 4.17
CA THR A 254 2.03 -17.82 3.24
C THR A 254 3.21 -17.08 3.87
N VAL A 255 3.01 -15.88 4.42
CA VAL A 255 4.11 -15.11 5.05
C VAL A 255 4.71 -15.86 6.22
N LEU A 256 3.88 -16.32 7.16
CA LEU A 256 4.35 -16.95 8.40
C LEU A 256 5.01 -18.33 8.18
N ASN A 257 4.88 -18.93 7.00
CA ASN A 257 5.56 -20.18 6.65
C ASN A 257 6.82 -20.00 5.79
N GLN A 258 6.99 -18.86 5.10
CA GLN A 258 8.05 -18.68 4.11
C GLN A 258 9.10 -17.63 4.48
N VAL A 259 8.75 -16.64 5.31
CA VAL A 259 9.63 -15.51 5.69
C VAL A 259 10.93 -15.96 6.38
N LYS A 260 12.03 -15.26 6.06
CA LYS A 260 13.37 -15.40 6.65
C LYS A 260 13.96 -14.02 6.94
N ASP A 261 15.06 -13.94 7.72
CA ASP A 261 15.85 -12.69 7.82
C ASP A 261 16.24 -12.25 6.40
N GLY A 262 15.88 -11.01 6.05
CA GLY A 262 16.12 -10.45 4.73
C GLY A 262 15.04 -10.70 3.67
N SER A 263 13.92 -11.35 3.99
CA SER A 263 12.81 -11.48 3.02
C SER A 263 12.16 -10.12 2.65
N VAL A 264 11.74 -10.01 1.40
CA VAL A 264 10.92 -8.95 0.84
C VAL A 264 9.59 -9.58 0.40
N VAL A 265 8.51 -9.21 1.08
CA VAL A 265 7.20 -9.86 0.95
C VAL A 265 6.28 -9.03 0.04
N LEU A 266 5.79 -9.61 -1.05
CA LEU A 266 4.78 -9.00 -1.93
C LEU A 266 3.36 -9.18 -1.37
N MET A 267 2.69 -8.05 -1.18
CA MET A 267 1.26 -7.87 -0.97
C MET A 267 0.79 -6.68 -1.82
N HIS A 268 -0.51 -6.40 -1.85
CA HIS A 268 -1.09 -5.28 -2.60
C HIS A 268 -2.06 -4.50 -1.72
N GLU A 269 -1.99 -3.16 -1.72
CA GLU A 269 -2.86 -2.34 -0.85
C GLU A 269 -4.25 -2.04 -1.44
N LEU A 270 -4.63 -2.66 -2.57
CA LEU A 270 -5.97 -2.49 -3.17
C LEU A 270 -7.10 -3.25 -2.46
N TYR A 271 -6.77 -4.18 -1.56
CA TYR A 271 -7.71 -5.22 -1.12
C TYR A 271 -7.90 -5.23 0.40
N ASN A 272 -9.15 -5.20 0.85
CA ASN A 272 -9.48 -5.29 2.28
C ASN A 272 -8.86 -6.54 2.93
N ALA A 273 -8.88 -7.68 2.23
CA ALA A 273 -8.26 -8.92 2.70
C ALA A 273 -6.73 -8.82 2.91
N SER A 274 -6.04 -7.96 2.15
CA SER A 274 -4.60 -7.71 2.32
C SER A 274 -4.34 -6.80 3.53
N GLY A 275 -5.22 -5.81 3.78
CA GLY A 275 -5.20 -5.03 5.03
C GLY A 275 -5.51 -5.89 6.27
N ASP A 276 -6.50 -6.78 6.18
CA ASP A 276 -6.85 -7.74 7.25
C ASP A 276 -5.70 -8.73 7.52
N ALA A 277 -5.01 -9.16 6.46
CA ALA A 277 -3.80 -9.98 6.58
C ALA A 277 -2.66 -9.19 7.25
N ALA A 278 -2.38 -7.96 6.81
CA ALA A 278 -1.32 -7.12 7.38
C ALA A 278 -1.49 -6.91 8.89
N VAL A 279 -2.72 -6.59 9.34
CA VAL A 279 -3.08 -6.43 10.76
C VAL A 279 -2.82 -7.71 11.59
N THR A 280 -2.79 -8.89 10.94
CA THR A 280 -2.47 -10.17 11.58
C THR A 280 -0.97 -10.54 11.46
N ILE A 281 -0.35 -10.23 10.31
CA ILE A 281 1.05 -10.55 9.99
C ILE A 281 2.01 -9.71 10.84
N ILE A 282 1.78 -8.40 10.93
CA ILE A 282 2.65 -7.43 11.62
C ILE A 282 2.93 -7.85 13.08
N PRO A 283 1.92 -8.04 13.96
CA PRO A 283 2.16 -8.49 15.34
C PRO A 283 2.84 -9.85 15.41
N ALA A 284 2.43 -10.81 14.57
CA ALA A 284 2.97 -12.17 14.58
C ALA A 284 4.45 -12.24 14.14
N LEU A 285 4.92 -11.31 13.31
CA LEU A 285 6.33 -11.17 12.95
C LEU A 285 7.15 -10.53 14.08
N VAL A 286 6.62 -9.48 14.72
CA VAL A 286 7.27 -8.84 15.88
C VAL A 286 7.38 -9.79 17.08
N GLU A 287 6.34 -10.59 17.36
CA GLU A 287 6.39 -11.65 18.38
C GLU A 287 7.46 -12.71 18.09
N ARG A 288 7.76 -12.96 16.80
CA ARG A 288 8.86 -13.84 16.35
C ARG A 288 10.22 -13.14 16.33
N GLY A 289 10.33 -11.91 16.82
CA GLY A 289 11.55 -11.12 16.90
C GLY A 289 11.97 -10.42 15.61
N TYR A 290 11.12 -10.41 14.57
CA TYR A 290 11.42 -9.66 13.34
C TYR A 290 11.20 -8.16 13.52
N GLN A 291 12.15 -7.38 13.05
CA GLN A 291 11.97 -5.94 12.82
C GLN A 291 11.38 -5.71 11.44
N LEU A 292 10.24 -4.99 11.40
CA LEU A 292 9.65 -4.53 10.15
C LEU A 292 10.39 -3.27 9.70
N VAL A 293 11.02 -3.36 8.53
CA VAL A 293 11.87 -2.32 7.96
C VAL A 293 11.41 -1.98 6.55
N THR A 294 11.73 -0.76 6.11
CA THR A 294 11.65 -0.41 4.69
C THR A 294 12.66 -1.22 3.87
N VAL A 295 12.47 -1.28 2.55
CA VAL A 295 13.42 -1.94 1.62
C VAL A 295 14.78 -1.25 1.66
N SER A 296 14.81 0.08 1.69
CA SER A 296 16.03 0.87 1.77
C SER A 296 16.79 0.65 3.08
N GLU A 297 16.10 0.60 4.23
CA GLU A 297 16.71 0.24 5.53
C GLU A 297 17.23 -1.21 5.52
N LEU A 298 16.44 -2.16 5.00
CA LEU A 298 16.85 -3.56 4.92
C LEU A 298 18.14 -3.70 4.12
N ALA A 299 18.19 -3.09 2.94
CA ALA A 299 19.36 -3.12 2.08
C ALA A 299 20.56 -2.44 2.74
N GLN A 300 20.39 -1.31 3.42
CA GLN A 300 21.46 -0.61 4.15
C GLN A 300 22.21 -1.55 5.13
N PHE A 301 21.50 -2.41 5.85
CA PHE A 301 22.10 -3.38 6.78
C PHE A 301 22.54 -4.71 6.14
N ARG A 302 22.43 -4.85 4.81
CA ARG A 302 22.59 -6.13 4.08
C ARG A 302 23.30 -5.97 2.72
N GLY A 303 24.18 -4.96 2.58
CA GLY A 303 25.06 -4.78 1.42
C GLY A 303 24.72 -3.63 0.48
N GLY A 304 23.61 -2.92 0.71
CA GLY A 304 23.20 -1.72 -0.01
C GLY A 304 22.46 -1.98 -1.33
N LEU A 305 22.09 -0.88 -1.98
CA LEU A 305 21.42 -0.87 -3.27
C LEU A 305 22.32 -0.24 -4.34
N ALA A 306 22.38 -0.86 -5.52
CA ALA A 306 23.05 -0.36 -6.70
C ALA A 306 22.04 -0.09 -7.83
N GLY A 307 22.24 1.01 -8.55
CA GLY A 307 21.40 1.36 -9.70
C GLY A 307 21.41 0.29 -10.80
N GLY A 308 20.26 0.07 -11.45
CA GLY A 308 20.08 -0.94 -12.51
C GLY A 308 20.22 -2.40 -12.06
N THR A 309 20.43 -2.67 -10.77
CA THR A 309 20.55 -4.03 -10.21
C THR A 309 19.19 -4.54 -9.75
N VAL A 310 18.93 -5.84 -9.93
CA VAL A 310 17.68 -6.51 -9.53
C VAL A 310 17.88 -7.26 -8.22
N TYR A 311 17.06 -6.95 -7.23
CA TYR A 311 17.02 -7.57 -5.92
C TYR A 311 15.71 -8.36 -5.73
N TYR A 312 15.76 -9.48 -5.02
CA TYR A 312 14.58 -10.28 -4.63
C TYR A 312 14.46 -10.40 -3.11
N SER A 313 15.61 -10.51 -2.43
CA SER A 313 15.73 -10.51 -0.97
C SER A 313 17.14 -10.06 -0.56
N PHE A 314 17.36 -9.93 0.75
CA PHE A 314 18.58 -9.44 1.39
C PHE A 314 19.02 -10.38 2.52
N HIS A 315 18.95 -11.69 2.28
CA HIS A 315 19.37 -12.71 3.25
C HIS A 315 20.86 -12.58 3.62
N LYS A 316 21.19 -12.94 4.87
CA LYS A 316 22.56 -13.20 5.33
C LYS A 316 23.03 -14.59 4.90
#